data_AF-A0A960D668-F1
#
_entry.id   AF-A0A960D668-F1
#
_cell.length_a   1.000
_cell.length_b   1.000
_cell.length_c   1.000
_cell.angle_alpha   90.00
_cell.angle_beta   90.00
_cell.angle_gamma   90.00
#
_symmetry.space_group_name_H-M   'P 1'
#
loop_
_entity.id
_entity.type
_entity.pdbx_description
1 polymer ?
#
loop_
_entity_poly.entity_id
_entity_poly.type
_entity_poly.pdbx_seq_one_letter_code
_entity_poly.pdbx_strand_id
1 'polypeptide(L)' 'MDPDAGPVRVVYFSSVSENTHRFVQKLGLPAIRIPLHGRIEVAEPYVLILPTYGGGRANGPDPDAGGYVPKQ' A
#
# COMPACT_ATOMS: atom_id res chain seq x y z
N MET A 1 -15.31 22.94 -0.44
CA MET A 1 -13.95 22.56 -0.01
C MET A 1 -13.86 22.94 1.45
N ASP A 2 -13.59 21.97 2.32
CA ASP A 2 -13.40 22.25 3.75
C ASP A 2 -12.15 23.15 3.90
N PRO A 3 -12.29 24.36 4.45
CA PRO A 3 -11.18 25.30 4.58
C PRO A 3 -10.11 24.87 5.59
N ASP A 4 -10.41 23.91 6.47
CA ASP A 4 -9.46 23.35 7.45
C ASP A 4 -8.75 22.09 6.95
N ALA A 5 -9.11 21.59 5.76
CA ALA A 5 -8.43 20.44 5.17
C ALA A 5 -7.05 20.87 4.66
N GLY A 6 -6.02 20.57 5.44
CA GLY A 6 -4.62 20.64 5.02
C GLY A 6 -4.35 19.82 3.73
N PRO A 7 -3.17 19.98 3.11
CA PRO A 7 -2.86 19.31 1.85
C PRO A 7 -3.07 17.79 1.96
N VAL A 8 -3.90 17.25 1.06
CA VAL A 8 -4.23 15.82 1.03
C VAL A 8 -2.95 15.00 0.87
N ARG A 9 -2.67 14.14 1.85
CA ARG A 9 -1.52 13.24 1.86
C ARG A 9 -1.98 11.80 1.61
N VAL A 10 -1.26 11.10 0.74
CA VAL A 10 -1.48 9.68 0.46
C VAL A 10 -0.44 8.85 1.21
N VAL A 11 -0.88 7.76 1.85
CA VAL A 11 0.02 6.72 2.37
C VAL A 11 -0.34 5.43 1.63
N TYR A 12 0.65 4.72 1.09
CA TYR A 12 0.36 3.57 0.23
C TYR A 12 1.43 2.48 0.28
N PHE A 13 1.04 1.26 -0.06
CA PHE A 13 1.95 0.13 -0.29
C PHE A 13 1.96 -0.27 -1.77
N SER A 14 3.09 -0.80 -2.25
CA SER A 14 3.15 -1.48 -3.55
C SER A 14 4.22 -2.58 -3.49
N SER A 15 3.92 -3.74 -4.06
CA SER A 15 4.89 -4.82 -4.29
C SER A 15 5.75 -4.54 -5.53
N VAL A 16 6.62 -5.50 -5.87
CA VAL A 16 7.52 -5.50 -7.04
C VAL A 16 6.86 -5.22 -8.39
N SER A 17 5.55 -5.44 -8.53
CA SER A 17 4.84 -5.09 -9.78
C SER A 17 4.60 -3.58 -9.92
N GLU A 18 4.74 -2.82 -8.84
CA GLU A 18 4.69 -1.35 -8.78
C GLU A 18 3.36 -0.75 -9.28
N ASN A 19 2.29 -1.54 -9.35
CA ASN A 19 0.99 -1.07 -9.88
C ASN A 19 0.44 0.12 -9.08
N THR A 20 0.35 -0.02 -7.76
CA THR A 20 -0.11 1.05 -6.87
C THR A 20 0.83 2.25 -6.89
N HIS A 21 2.15 2.02 -6.98
CA HIS A 21 3.14 3.09 -7.08
C HIS A 21 2.91 3.96 -8.32
N ARG A 22 2.77 3.34 -9.50
CA ARG A 22 2.47 4.07 -10.75
C ARG A 22 1.14 4.83 -10.69
N PHE A 23 0.13 4.29 -10.02
CA PHE A 23 -1.14 4.99 -9.80
C PHE A 23 -0.93 6.24 -8.93
N VAL A 24 -0.28 6.11 -7.77
CA VAL A 24 -0.06 7.23 -6.84
C VAL A 24 0.79 8.33 -7.47
N GLN A 25 1.82 7.99 -8.26
CA GLN A 25 2.63 9.00 -8.97
C GLN A 25 1.79 9.87 -9.93
N LYS A 26 0.76 9.30 -10.57
CA LYS A 26 -0.12 10.06 -11.47
C LYS A 26 -1.07 11.01 -10.74
N LEU A 27 -1.28 10.83 -9.44
CA LEU A 27 -2.16 11.72 -8.65
C LEU A 27 -1.52 13.09 -8.42
N GLY A 28 -0.19 13.21 -8.47
CA GLY A 28 0.51 14.47 -8.21
C GLY A 28 0.34 14.99 -6.77
N LEU A 29 -0.03 14.11 -5.84
CA LEU A 29 -0.24 14.44 -4.43
C LEU A 29 0.98 14.06 -3.58
N PRO A 30 1.25 14.76 -2.46
CA PRO A 30 2.22 14.32 -1.47
C PRO A 30 1.94 12.88 -1.02
N ALA A 31 2.93 12.00 -1.12
CA ALA A 31 2.75 10.58 -0.83
C ALA A 31 3.91 9.96 -0.05
N ILE A 32 3.58 9.06 0.89
CA ILE A 32 4.54 8.25 1.64
C ILE A 32 4.32 6.78 1.25
N ARG A 33 5.38 6.11 0.82
CA ARG A 33 5.36 4.67 0.52
C ARG A 33 5.70 3.87 1.77
N ILE A 34 4.82 2.94 2.14
CA ILE A 34 5.05 1.96 3.20
C ILE A 34 6.14 0.98 2.72
N PRO A 35 7.24 0.78 3.48
CA PRO A 35 8.27 -0.19 3.12
C PRO A 35 7.75 -1.62 3.34
N LEU A 36 8.33 -2.60 2.62
CA LEU A 36 7.99 -4.01 2.86
C LEU A 36 8.45 -4.48 4.25
N HIS A 37 9.63 -4.01 4.69
CA HIS A 37 10.20 -4.31 5.99
C HIS A 37 10.42 -3.02 6.79
N GLY A 38 10.10 -3.05 8.08
CA GLY A 38 10.19 -1.88 8.96
C GLY A 38 8.82 -1.26 9.28
N ARG A 39 8.84 -0.16 10.03
CA ARG A 39 7.64 0.57 10.46
C ARG A 39 7.75 2.03 10.05
N ILE A 40 6.61 2.68 9.87
CA ILE A 40 6.50 4.11 9.67
C ILE A 40 5.53 4.69 10.69
N GLU A 41 5.73 5.95 11.03
CA GLU A 41 4.78 6.76 11.79
C GLU A 41 4.40 7.97 10.93
N VAL A 42 3.10 8.28 10.87
CA VAL A 42 2.56 9.41 10.12
C VAL A 42 1.65 10.17 11.07
N ALA A 43 1.98 11.44 11.34
CA ALA A 43 1.30 12.25 12.34
C ALA A 43 0.14 13.08 11.77
N GLU A 44 0.16 13.35 10.46
CA GLU A 44 -0.85 14.11 9.76
C GLU A 44 -1.97 13.22 9.20
N PRO A 45 -3.21 13.73 9.05
CA PRO A 45 -4.28 13.00 8.39
C PRO A 45 -3.92 12.55 6.96
N TYR A 46 -4.33 11.34 6.58
CA TYR A 46 -4.01 10.76 5.28
C TYR A 46 -5.11 9.87 4.71
N VAL A 47 -5.06 9.65 3.40
CA VAL A 47 -5.81 8.62 2.69
C VAL A 47 -4.90 7.41 2.47
N LEU A 48 -5.38 6.22 2.88
CA LEU A 48 -4.65 4.95 2.73
C LEU A 48 -5.03 4.27 1.41
N ILE A 49 -4.03 3.90 0.60
CA ILE A 49 -4.21 3.18 -0.66
C ILE A 49 -3.40 1.88 -0.64
N LEU A 50 -4.08 0.74 -0.70
CA LEU A 50 -3.43 -0.57 -0.66
C LEU A 50 -3.84 -1.43 -1.86
N PRO A 51 -2.93 -2.24 -2.41
CA PRO A 51 -3.30 -3.33 -3.29
C PRO A 51 -3.99 -4.42 -2.47
N THR A 52 -4.92 -5.13 -3.09
CA THR A 52 -5.45 -6.38 -2.54
C THR A 52 -4.66 -7.53 -3.10
N TYR A 53 -4.24 -8.44 -2.23
CA TYR A 53 -3.60 -9.68 -2.63
C TYR A 53 -4.52 -10.85 -2.35
N GLY A 54 -4.95 -11.50 -3.43
CA GLY A 54 -5.78 -12.69 -3.38
C GLY A 54 -4.92 -13.95 -3.45
N GLY A 55 -5.28 -14.94 -2.65
CA GLY A 55 -4.80 -16.30 -2.69
C GLY A 55 -5.69 -17.06 -1.73
N GLY A 56 -6.47 -18.03 -2.22
CA GLY A 56 -7.38 -18.80 -1.36
C GLY A 56 -6.63 -19.39 -0.17
N ARG A 57 -7.38 -19.74 0.90
CA ARG A 57 -6.84 -20.52 2.04
C ARG A 57 -5.88 -21.58 1.49
N ALA A 58 -4.64 -21.61 1.98
CA ALA A 58 -3.76 -22.75 1.78
C ALA A 58 -4.44 -23.96 2.43
N ASN A 59 -5.29 -24.66 1.66
CA ASN A 59 -6.00 -25.86 2.11
C ASN A 59 -5.11 -27.11 1.94
N GLY A 60 -3.83 -26.93 1.59
CA GLY A 60 -2.81 -27.97 1.60
C GLY A 60 -1.82 -27.77 2.76
N PRO A 61 -1.11 -28.82 3.19
CA PRO A 61 -0.19 -28.78 4.33
C PRO A 61 1.02 -27.84 4.12
N ASP A 62 1.21 -27.35 2.90
CA ASP A 62 2.30 -26.46 2.52
C ASP A 62 1.84 -24.99 2.56
N PRO A 63 2.28 -24.21 3.56
CA PRO A 63 1.96 -22.78 3.68
C PRO A 63 2.60 -21.92 2.56
N ASP A 64 3.60 -22.43 1.83
CA ASP A 64 4.24 -21.73 0.70
C ASP A 64 3.58 -22.02 -0.65
N ALA A 65 2.67 -23.00 -0.72
CA ALA A 65 1.93 -23.32 -1.94
C ALA A 65 0.87 -22.27 -2.30
N GLY A 66 0.47 -21.44 -1.32
CA GLY A 66 -0.45 -20.32 -1.53
C GLY A 66 0.29 -19.06 -1.96
N GLY A 67 0.09 -18.63 -3.21
CA GLY A 67 0.61 -17.38 -3.78
C GLY A 67 0.05 -16.10 -3.15
N TYR A 68 0.09 -15.99 -1.82
CA TYR A 68 -0.33 -14.82 -1.07
C TYR A 68 0.87 -13.87 -0.96
N VAL A 69 1.03 -13.08 -2.02
CA VAL A 69 1.82 -11.84 -2.12
C VAL A 69 2.08 -11.17 -0.75
N PRO A 70 3.26 -10.56 -0.43
CA PRO A 70 4.27 -9.91 -1.30
C PRO A 70 5.75 -10.28 -1.00
N LYS A 71 6.67 -10.26 -1.98
CA LYS A 71 8.12 -10.56 -1.73
C LYS A 71 9.02 -9.58 -2.50
N GLN A 72 10.22 -9.30 -1.98
CA GLN A 72 11.13 -8.19 -2.35
C GLN A 72 11.56 -8.13 -3.81
#